data_AF-A0A2D4FI91-F1
#
_entry.id   AF-A0A2D4FI91-F1
#
_cell.length_a   1.000
_cell.length_b   1.000
_cell.length_c   1.000
_cell.angle_alpha   90.00
_cell.angle_beta   90.00
_cell.angle_gamma   90.00
#
_symmetry.space_group_name_H-M   'P 1'
#
loop_
_entity.id
_entity.type
_entity.pdbx_description
1 polymer ?
#
loop_
_entity_poly.entity_id
_entity_poly.type
_entity_poly.pdbx_seq_one_letter_code
_entity_poly.pdbx_strand_id
1 'polypeptide(L)'
;YNCARLATLFETYQRSVEQGRYPVFPQSSELSYSSLGEEGEWLLLFNSILPFQEVFSHVTQLLLHTGGLRITVSTEAICKFLIQLSMDFSSYYNRAHILGEPRPHLFSQMFARLQLMRAVREVFHSALATFHLPPLSQI
;
A
#
# COMPACT_ATOMS: atom_id res chain seq x y z
N TYR A 1 5.78 9.49 6.96
CA TYR A 1 6.92 9.17 6.07
C TYR A 1 6.51 8.26 4.91
N ASN A 2 6.08 7.01 5.15
CA ASN A 2 5.77 6.05 4.08
C ASN A 2 4.65 6.47 3.11
N CYS A 3 3.61 7.18 3.58
CA CYS A 3 2.59 7.75 2.69
C CYS A 3 3.19 8.73 1.67
N ALA A 4 4.15 9.57 2.10
CA ALA A 4 4.82 10.50 1.20
C ALA A 4 5.71 9.76 0.19
N ARG A 5 6.41 8.68 0.59
CA ARG A 5 7.15 7.84 -0.36
C ARG A 5 6.25 7.26 -1.44
N LEU A 6 5.08 6.75 -1.06
CA LEU A 6 4.07 6.25 -2.00
C LEU A 6 3.54 7.36 -2.90
N ALA A 7 3.26 8.54 -2.35
CA ALA A 7 2.83 9.70 -3.14
C ALA A 7 3.90 10.09 -4.17
N THR A 8 5.17 10.21 -3.78
CA THR A 8 6.30 10.49 -4.68
C THR A 8 6.46 9.41 -5.74
N LEU A 9 6.30 8.12 -5.40
CA LEU A 9 6.33 7.02 -6.36
C LEU A 9 5.29 7.23 -7.46
N PHE A 10 4.04 7.48 -7.09
CA PHE A 10 2.96 7.66 -8.06
C PHE A 10 3.07 8.96 -8.85
N GLU A 11 3.54 10.04 -8.23
CA GLU A 11 3.83 11.30 -8.92
C GLU A 11 4.95 11.12 -9.97
N THR A 12 6.00 10.38 -9.60
CA THR A 12 7.12 10.07 -10.51
C THR A 12 6.67 9.21 -11.68
N TYR A 13 5.84 8.21 -11.42
CA TYR A 13 5.23 7.39 -12.47
C TYR A 13 4.39 8.24 -13.41
N GLN A 14 3.48 9.06 -12.88
CA GLN A 14 2.60 9.93 -13.66
C GLN A 14 3.38 10.89 -14.57
N ARG A 15 4.40 11.57 -14.02
CA ARG A 15 5.28 12.45 -14.79
C ARG A 15 6.03 11.70 -15.88
N SER A 16 6.45 10.46 -15.61
CA SER A 16 7.16 9.62 -16.59
C SER A 16 6.24 9.14 -17.72
N VAL A 17 4.94 8.93 -17.45
CA VAL A 17 3.92 8.66 -18.47
C VAL A 17 3.70 9.90 -19.35
N GLU A 18 3.57 11.08 -18.74
CA GLU A 18 3.41 12.35 -19.46
C GLU A 18 4.61 12.65 -20.38
N GLN A 19 5.81 12.21 -19.99
CA GLN A 19 7.03 12.32 -20.79
C GLN A 19 7.20 11.20 -21.83
N GLY A 20 6.25 10.26 -21.93
CA GLY A 20 6.31 9.13 -22.86
C GLY A 20 7.34 8.04 -22.50
N ARG A 21 7.90 8.05 -21.28
CA ARG A 21 8.87 7.03 -20.83
C ARG A 21 8.19 5.72 -20.42
N TYR A 22 7.02 5.80 -19.78
CA TYR A 22 6.23 4.63 -19.40
C TYR A 22 4.87 4.62 -20.11
N PRO A 23 4.27 3.45 -20.31
CA PRO A 23 2.89 3.37 -20.77
C PRO A 23 1.94 3.85 -19.67
N VAL A 24 0.75 4.28 -20.09
CA VAL A 24 -0.39 4.50 -19.19
C VAL A 24 -0.69 3.20 -18.44
N PHE A 25 -1.17 3.34 -17.21
CA PHE A 25 -1.47 2.19 -16.37
C PHE A 25 -2.56 1.33 -17.05
N PRO A 26 -2.35 0.02 -17.21
CA PRO A 26 -3.25 -0.84 -17.97
C PRO A 26 -4.56 -1.09 -17.20
N GLN A 27 -5.56 -1.65 -17.89
CA GLN A 27 -6.80 -2.05 -17.23
C GLN A 27 -6.58 -3.24 -16.29
N SER A 28 -7.45 -3.42 -15.30
CA SER A 28 -7.30 -4.51 -14.32
C SER A 28 -7.29 -5.91 -14.96
N SER A 29 -7.95 -6.10 -16.10
CA SER A 29 -7.96 -7.35 -16.88
C SER A 29 -6.64 -7.65 -17.59
N GLU A 30 -5.78 -6.65 -17.75
CA GLU A 30 -4.49 -6.75 -18.44
C GLU A 30 -3.32 -6.93 -17.45
N LEU A 31 -3.59 -6.82 -16.14
CA LEU A 31 -2.58 -6.98 -15.10
C LEU A 31 -2.23 -8.46 -14.91
N SER A 32 -0.94 -8.77 -15.00
CA SER A 32 -0.40 -10.11 -14.74
C SER A 32 0.19 -10.19 -13.33
N TYR A 33 -0.60 -10.67 -12.37
CA TYR A 33 -0.17 -10.86 -10.98
C TYR A 33 0.84 -11.99 -10.81
N SER A 34 0.99 -12.90 -11.78
CA SER A 34 2.02 -13.95 -11.77
C SER A 34 3.44 -13.39 -11.89
N SER A 35 3.59 -12.09 -12.20
CA SER A 35 4.88 -11.39 -12.21
C SER A 35 5.37 -11.00 -10.80
N LEU A 36 4.52 -11.17 -9.78
CA LEU A 36 4.91 -11.01 -8.37
C LEU A 36 5.48 -12.35 -7.87
N GLY A 37 6.68 -12.31 -7.32
CA GLY A 37 7.41 -13.50 -6.88
C GLY A 37 8.42 -13.23 -5.77
N GLU A 38 8.65 -11.98 -5.39
CA GLU A 38 9.55 -11.68 -4.29
C GLU A 38 8.87 -11.89 -2.94
N GLU A 39 9.60 -12.41 -1.96
CA GLU A 39 9.10 -12.66 -0.61
C GLU A 39 8.42 -11.42 0.01
N GLY A 40 9.01 -10.23 -0.19
CA GLY A 40 8.45 -8.98 0.30
C GLY A 40 7.08 -8.63 -0.30
N GLU A 41 6.79 -9.06 -1.52
CA GLU A 41 5.48 -8.85 -2.18
C GLU A 41 4.41 -9.69 -1.51
N TRP A 42 4.74 -10.95 -1.21
CA TRP A 42 3.87 -11.87 -0.50
C TRP A 42 3.65 -11.46 0.95
N LEU A 43 4.69 -11.00 1.65
CA LEU A 43 4.57 -10.48 3.01
C LEU A 43 3.58 -9.29 3.05
N LEU A 44 3.69 -8.33 2.14
CA LEU A 44 2.76 -7.22 2.06
C LEU A 44 1.32 -7.67 1.75
N LEU A 45 1.15 -8.62 0.83
CA LEU A 45 -0.17 -9.12 0.47
C LEU A 45 -0.84 -9.86 1.63
N PHE A 46 -0.16 -10.85 2.20
CA PHE A 46 -0.73 -11.76 3.18
C PHE A 46 -0.74 -11.23 4.61
N ASN A 47 0.21 -10.37 4.99
CA ASN A 47 0.26 -9.84 6.36
C ASN A 47 -0.40 -8.48 6.50
N SER A 48 -0.57 -7.74 5.40
CA SER A 48 -1.11 -6.39 5.44
C SER A 48 -2.40 -6.23 4.65
N ILE A 49 -2.41 -6.53 3.35
CA ILE A 49 -3.56 -6.20 2.49
C ILE A 49 -4.77 -7.09 2.77
N LEU A 50 -4.59 -8.42 2.76
CA LEU A 50 -5.69 -9.36 2.97
C LEU A 50 -6.26 -9.29 4.39
N PRO A 51 -5.43 -9.31 5.47
CA PRO A 51 -5.96 -9.25 6.83
C PRO A 51 -6.61 -7.91 7.15
N PHE A 52 -6.21 -6.82 6.49
CA PHE A 52 -6.77 -5.50 6.77
C PHE A 52 -8.27 -5.45 6.50
N GLN A 53 -8.79 -6.18 5.51
CA GLN A 53 -10.23 -6.22 5.25
C GLN A 53 -11.00 -6.76 6.48
N GLU A 54 -10.48 -7.81 7.10
CA GLU A 54 -11.07 -8.42 8.29
C GLU A 54 -10.87 -7.53 9.52
N VAL A 55 -9.65 -7.03 9.75
CA VAL A 55 -9.32 -6.15 10.89
C VAL A 55 -10.15 -4.86 10.85
N PHE A 56 -10.27 -4.23 9.69
CA PHE A 56 -11.04 -2.99 9.53
C PHE A 56 -12.54 -3.21 9.79
N SER A 57 -13.09 -4.34 9.34
CA SER A 57 -14.50 -4.67 9.61
C SER A 57 -14.75 -4.84 11.12
N HIS A 58 -13.85 -5.52 11.82
CA HIS A 58 -13.95 -5.76 13.27
C HIS A 58 -13.81 -4.45 14.07
N VAL A 59 -12.83 -3.63 13.72
CA VAL A 59 -12.58 -2.32 14.34
C VAL A 59 -13.79 -1.39 14.15
N THR A 60 -14.33 -1.32 12.93
CA THR A 60 -15.48 -0.47 12.62
C THR A 60 -16.70 -0.88 13.42
N GLN A 61 -16.96 -2.20 13.54
CA GLN A 61 -18.03 -2.73 14.40
C GLN A 61 -17.80 -2.38 15.88
N LEU A 62 -16.57 -2.50 16.39
CA LEU A 62 -16.26 -2.18 17.78
C LEU A 62 -16.46 -0.69 18.12
N LEU A 63 -16.08 0.21 17.20
CA LEU A 63 -16.24 1.66 17.36
C LEU A 63 -17.71 2.10 17.34
N LEU A 64 -18.56 1.43 16.55
CA LEU A 64 -19.99 1.74 16.46
C LEU A 64 -20.78 1.30 17.70
N HIS A 65 -20.30 0.29 18.44
CA HIS A 65 -21.13 -0.40 19.43
C HIS A 65 -20.83 -0.11 20.92
N THR A 66 -19.68 0.45 21.35
CA THR A 66 -19.41 0.52 22.81
C THR A 66 -18.32 1.50 23.30
N GLY A 67 -18.47 1.96 24.55
CA GLY A 67 -17.62 2.94 25.25
C GLY A 67 -16.19 2.53 25.68
N GLY A 68 -15.57 3.44 26.47
CA GLY A 68 -14.13 3.74 26.52
C GLY A 68 -13.08 2.62 26.58
N LEU A 69 -13.31 1.50 27.26
CA LEU A 69 -12.29 0.43 27.40
C LEU A 69 -12.07 -0.37 26.10
N ARG A 70 -13.08 -0.45 25.22
CA ARG A 70 -12.95 -1.15 23.92
C ARG A 70 -12.29 -0.29 22.85
N ILE A 71 -12.35 1.04 23.01
CA ILE A 71 -11.71 2.02 22.12
C ILE A 71 -10.18 1.94 22.24
N THR A 72 -9.66 1.73 23.46
CA THR A 72 -8.20 1.65 23.70
C THR A 72 -7.58 0.39 23.08
N VAL A 73 -8.23 -0.77 23.23
CA VAL A 73 -7.77 -2.05 22.63
C VAL A 73 -7.78 -1.97 21.10
N SER A 74 -8.84 -1.40 20.52
CA SER A 74 -8.94 -1.20 19.07
C SER A 74 -7.86 -0.25 18.54
N THR A 75 -7.56 0.82 19.26
CA THR A 75 -6.48 1.77 18.93
C THR A 75 -5.12 1.08 18.95
N GLU A 76 -4.82 0.31 20.00
CA GLU A 76 -3.57 -0.42 20.12
C GLU A 76 -3.35 -1.41 18.96
N ALA A 77 -4.39 -2.14 18.58
CA ALA A 77 -4.33 -3.09 17.47
C ALA A 77 -3.98 -2.40 16.13
N ILE A 78 -4.62 -1.26 15.83
CA ILE A 78 -4.34 -0.51 14.59
C ILE A 78 -2.94 0.10 14.64
N CYS A 79 -2.49 0.60 15.79
CA CYS A 79 -1.12 1.11 15.94
C CYS A 79 -0.06 0.01 15.71
N LYS A 80 -0.25 -1.16 16.31
CA LYS A 80 0.63 -2.33 16.08
C LYS A 80 0.64 -2.74 14.61
N PHE A 81 -0.53 -2.77 13.98
CA PHE A 81 -0.67 -3.04 12.56
C PHE A 81 0.09 -2.02 11.69
N LEU A 82 -0.09 -0.72 11.95
CA LEU A 82 0.59 0.35 11.22
C LEU A 82 2.12 0.31 11.38
N ILE A 83 2.61 -0.06 12.56
CA ILE A 83 4.05 -0.26 12.82
C ILE A 83 4.57 -1.42 11.96
N GLN A 84 3.90 -2.56 11.97
CA GLN A 84 4.30 -3.74 11.19
C GLN A 84 4.27 -3.45 9.68
N LEU A 85 3.16 -2.91 9.18
CA LEU A 85 3.02 -2.48 7.79
C LEU A 85 4.14 -1.49 7.40
N SER A 86 4.48 -0.56 8.28
CA SER A 86 5.56 0.40 8.01
C SER A 86 6.92 -0.27 7.88
N MET A 87 7.22 -1.27 8.71
CA MET A 87 8.47 -2.03 8.63
C MET A 87 8.55 -2.87 7.35
N ASP A 88 7.49 -3.64 7.07
CA ASP A 88 7.43 -4.54 5.91
C ASP A 88 7.49 -3.74 4.60
N PHE A 89 6.72 -2.66 4.50
CA PHE A 89 6.77 -1.76 3.35
C PHE A 89 8.14 -1.13 3.17
N SER A 90 8.75 -0.62 4.25
CA SER A 90 10.06 0.04 4.13
C SER A 90 11.15 -0.94 3.69
N SER A 91 11.11 -2.17 4.21
CA SER A 91 12.02 -3.25 3.83
C SER A 91 11.86 -3.60 2.35
N TYR A 92 10.62 -3.82 1.90
CA TYR A 92 10.32 -4.14 0.50
C TYR A 92 10.70 -3.00 -0.44
N TYR A 93 10.23 -1.78 -0.19
CA TYR A 93 10.43 -0.64 -1.08
C TYR A 93 11.93 -0.31 -1.26
N ASN A 94 12.75 -0.50 -0.22
CA ASN A 94 14.19 -0.25 -0.32
C ASN A 94 14.92 -1.26 -1.23
N ARG A 95 14.37 -2.45 -1.43
CA ARG A 95 14.97 -3.53 -2.22
C ARG A 95 14.38 -3.62 -3.62
N ALA A 96 13.08 -3.40 -3.73
CA ALA A 96 12.34 -3.62 -4.97
C ALA A 96 12.47 -2.43 -5.94
N HIS A 97 12.84 -2.73 -7.18
CA HIS A 97 12.74 -1.78 -8.28
C HIS A 97 11.29 -1.70 -8.76
N ILE A 98 10.51 -0.80 -8.16
CA ILE A 98 9.11 -0.59 -8.55
C ILE A 98 9.02 0.14 -9.89
N LEU A 99 9.72 1.28 -10.03
CA LEU A 99 9.93 1.95 -11.32
C LEU A 99 11.35 1.67 -11.79
N GLY A 100 11.50 0.63 -12.62
CA GLY A 100 12.78 0.17 -13.16
C GLY A 100 13.21 0.89 -14.43
N GLU A 101 13.95 0.23 -15.31
CA GLU A 101 14.20 0.78 -16.64
C GLU A 101 12.97 0.66 -17.55
N PRO A 102 12.73 1.61 -18.49
CA PRO A 102 11.57 1.61 -19.36
C PRO A 102 11.69 0.59 -20.51
N ARG A 103 11.83 -0.69 -20.17
CA ARG A 103 11.93 -1.79 -21.14
C ARG A 103 10.60 -2.54 -21.22
N PRO A 104 10.04 -2.80 -22.42
CA PRO A 104 8.72 -3.43 -22.57
C PRO A 104 8.51 -4.73 -21.80
N HIS A 105 9.51 -5.60 -21.73
CA HIS A 105 9.43 -6.87 -21.02
C HIS A 105 9.38 -6.72 -19.48
N LEU A 106 9.71 -5.56 -18.93
CA LEU A 106 9.65 -5.27 -17.49
C LEU A 106 8.31 -4.65 -17.06
N PHE A 107 7.49 -4.19 -18.01
CA PHE A 107 6.26 -3.47 -17.71
C PHE A 107 5.23 -4.32 -16.97
N SER A 108 5.12 -5.62 -17.30
CA SER A 108 4.23 -6.54 -16.60
C SER A 108 4.48 -6.54 -15.09
N GLN A 109 5.74 -6.72 -14.68
CA GLN A 109 6.14 -6.71 -13.28
C GLN A 109 6.00 -5.32 -12.66
N MET A 110 6.41 -4.26 -13.37
CA MET A 110 6.27 -2.88 -12.92
C MET A 110 4.81 -2.54 -12.59
N PHE A 111 3.86 -2.90 -13.45
CA PHE A 111 2.44 -2.65 -13.25
C PHE A 111 1.86 -3.48 -12.10
N ALA A 112 2.26 -4.75 -11.97
CA ALA A 112 1.86 -5.58 -10.84
C ALA A 112 2.35 -4.99 -9.51
N ARG A 113 3.60 -4.52 -9.44
CA ARG A 113 4.16 -3.84 -8.27
C ARG A 113 3.47 -2.52 -7.98
N LEU A 114 3.20 -1.71 -9.00
CA LEU A 114 2.43 -0.46 -8.84
C LEU A 114 1.03 -0.75 -8.29
N GLN A 115 0.36 -1.82 -8.75
CA GLN A 115 -0.93 -2.22 -8.20
C GLN A 115 -0.83 -2.65 -6.73
N LEU A 116 0.21 -3.42 -6.36
CA LEU A 116 0.49 -3.77 -4.98
C LEU A 116 0.70 -2.51 -4.11
N MET A 117 1.48 -1.54 -4.61
CA MET A 117 1.72 -0.27 -3.91
C MET A 117 0.45 0.58 -3.78
N ARG A 118 -0.48 0.53 -4.74
CA ARG A 118 -1.80 1.17 -4.61
C ARG A 118 -2.56 0.55 -3.45
N ALA A 119 -2.62 -0.77 -3.38
CA ALA A 119 -3.30 -1.47 -2.29
C ALA A 119 -2.68 -1.14 -0.92
N VAL A 120 -1.35 -1.16 -0.80
CA VAL A 120 -0.64 -0.75 0.43
C VAL A 120 -0.99 0.69 0.83
N ARG A 121 -1.06 1.61 -0.14
CA ARG A 121 -1.45 3.00 0.11
C ARG A 121 -2.86 3.12 0.67
N GLU A 122 -3.82 2.40 0.09
CA GLU A 122 -5.20 2.41 0.58
C GLU A 122 -5.30 1.85 2.01
N VAL A 123 -4.51 0.82 2.33
CA VAL A 123 -4.41 0.29 3.71
C VAL A 123 -3.86 1.34 4.67
N PHE A 124 -2.75 2.02 4.33
CA PHE A 124 -2.22 3.13 5.14
C PHE A 124 -3.26 4.23 5.36
N HIS A 125 -3.91 4.68 4.29
CA HIS A 125 -4.89 5.76 4.36
C HIS A 125 -6.10 5.37 5.22
N SER A 126 -6.62 4.17 5.03
CA SER A 126 -7.77 3.67 5.77
C SER A 126 -7.45 3.50 7.26
N ALA A 127 -6.28 2.96 7.60
CA ALA A 127 -5.82 2.81 8.97
C ALA A 127 -5.48 4.15 9.65
N LEU A 128 -5.00 5.16 8.92
CA LEU A 128 -4.78 6.49 9.48
C LEU A 128 -6.09 7.28 9.66
N ALA A 129 -7.07 7.05 8.77
CA ALA A 129 -8.38 7.67 8.86
C ALA A 129 -9.13 7.28 10.14
N THR A 130 -8.89 6.09 10.71
CA THR A 130 -9.47 5.72 12.02
C THR A 130 -8.97 6.60 13.16
N PHE A 131 -7.85 7.32 12.98
CA PHE A 131 -7.31 8.29 13.93
C PHE A 131 -7.57 9.74 13.53
N HIS A 132 -8.35 9.98 12.47
CA HIS A 132 -8.52 11.31 11.87
C HIS A 132 -7.20 11.97 11.44
N LEU A 133 -6.18 11.16 11.13
CA LEU A 133 -4.89 11.63 10.67
C LEU A 133 -4.87 11.66 9.13
N PRO A 134 -4.61 12.82 8.51
CA PRO A 134 -4.48 12.88 7.06
C PRO A 134 -3.16 12.23 6.61
N PRO A 135 -3.15 11.47 5.50
CA PRO A 135 -1.91 10.97 4.93
C PRO A 135 -1.08 12.13 4.36
N LEU A 136 0.23 12.13 4.65
CA LEU A 136 1.15 13.12 4.09
C LEU A 136 1.43 12.80 2.61
N SER A 137 1.36 13.82 1.76
CA SER A 137 1.68 13.73 0.33
C SER A 137 3.15 13.99 0.02
N GLN A 138 3.86 14.78 0.85
CA GLN A 138 5.28 15.14 0.69
C GLN A 138 5.93 15.35 2.06
N ILE A 139 7.27 15.36 2.12
CA ILE A 139 8.09 15.66 3.32
C ILE A 139 9.10 16.72 2.97
#